data_AF-A0A284RZV6-F1
#
_entry.id   AF-A0A284RZV6-F1
#
_cell.length_a   1.000
_cell.length_b   1.000
_cell.length_c   1.000
_cell.angle_alpha   90.00
_cell.angle_beta   90.00
_cell.angle_gamma   90.00
#
_symmetry.space_group_name_H-M   'P 1'
#
loop_
_entity.id
_entity.type
_entity.pdbx_description
1 polymer ?
#
loop_
_entity_poly.entity_id
_entity_poly.type
_entity_poly.pdbx_seq_one_letter_code
_entity_poly.pdbx_strand_id
1 'polypeptide(L)'
;MPCIERTWAVVNAIVWSMKEMGPGSRHDTLDDHFAYHNFVKLIGLGDMLHKRLTEVENQVIAHRKYHGDFTRALPKLEYAEEWTAVVEEWDQDRSKLSPYLSVAEHVTEQNLKLKLKEDEHRAKACGEIPIHKISATSCLGLGLLIEDSHAIVSGEGELSSSELADVEMRRTNLEKLIEQFRKLQIVYMPGIALRIEREQEAATTAIEAEDDKLWFPSDLSEVVCNSICHSGLGPGTWTNNLRELNVKDMSSMYGSVMDLQETATEAINPEDQRQKKRKSEKHKDKPKDVLWIWMAEGSLGELGDDSDITDVRVHWLRSRARLLWWEEEIALLHEEQR
;
A
#
# COMPACT_ATOMS: atom_id res chain seq x y z
N MET A 1 -20.38 13.23 16.25
CA MET A 1 -20.25 14.69 16.43
C MET A 1 -19.33 15.34 15.37
N PRO A 2 -19.77 15.56 14.12
CA PRO A 2 -19.05 16.47 13.18
C PRO A 2 -19.90 17.66 12.69
N CYS A 3 -21.19 17.75 13.05
CA CYS A 3 -22.09 18.78 12.52
C CYS A 3 -21.84 20.20 13.04
N ILE A 4 -21.16 20.35 14.18
CA ILE A 4 -20.93 21.67 14.78
C ILE A 4 -19.93 22.49 13.96
N GLU A 5 -18.82 21.90 13.49
CA GLU A 5 -17.73 22.61 12.81
C GLU A 5 -18.08 23.18 11.43
N ARG A 6 -18.91 22.48 10.64
CA ARG A 6 -19.34 22.97 9.31
C ARG A 6 -20.15 24.26 9.39
N THR A 7 -20.88 24.45 10.48
CA THR A 7 -21.72 25.65 10.65
C THR A 7 -20.86 26.89 10.92
N TRP A 8 -19.69 26.73 11.55
CA TRP A 8 -18.77 27.84 11.84
C TRP A 8 -18.28 28.58 10.60
N ALA A 9 -18.15 27.92 9.44
CA ALA A 9 -17.75 28.61 8.21
C ALA A 9 -18.77 29.69 7.80
N VAL A 10 -20.07 29.40 7.96
CA VAL A 10 -21.16 30.34 7.67
C VAL A 10 -21.22 31.43 8.73
N VAL A 11 -21.02 31.08 10.00
CA VAL A 11 -21.01 32.04 11.12
C VAL A 11 -19.81 32.99 11.03
N ASN A 12 -18.63 32.49 10.69
CA ASN A 12 -17.41 33.30 10.60
C ASN A 12 -17.54 34.42 9.56
N ALA A 13 -18.31 34.22 8.50
CA ALA A 13 -18.55 35.24 7.48
C ALA A 13 -19.31 36.46 8.05
N ILE A 14 -20.18 36.26 9.05
CA ILE A 14 -21.00 37.34 9.63
C ILE A 14 -20.37 37.96 10.88
N VAL A 15 -19.38 37.30 11.50
CA VAL A 15 -18.70 37.78 12.73
C VAL A 15 -18.15 39.21 12.59
N TRP A 16 -17.63 39.58 11.42
CA TRP A 16 -17.10 40.93 11.18
C TRP A 16 -18.18 42.02 11.22
N SER A 17 -19.40 41.70 10.77
CA SER A 17 -20.53 42.64 10.79
C SER A 17 -21.06 42.85 12.22
N MET A 18 -20.91 41.83 13.08
CA MET A 18 -21.44 41.86 14.44
C MET A 18 -20.51 42.52 15.46
N LYS A 19 -19.26 42.81 15.06
CA LYS A 19 -18.21 43.32 15.95
C LYS A 19 -18.57 44.66 16.63
N GLU A 20 -19.34 45.51 15.94
CA GLU A 20 -19.73 46.85 16.41
C GLU A 20 -21.18 46.90 16.96
N MET A 21 -21.92 45.79 16.90
CA MET A 21 -23.33 45.75 17.34
C MET A 21 -23.42 45.69 18.87
N GLY A 22 -24.55 46.12 19.47
CA GLY A 22 -24.81 45.90 20.91
C GLY A 22 -25.15 44.44 21.22
N PRO A 23 -24.98 43.94 22.47
CA PRO A 23 -25.15 42.52 22.80
C PRO A 23 -26.53 41.95 22.46
N GLY A 24 -27.62 42.71 22.68
CA GLY A 24 -28.97 42.28 22.27
C GLY A 24 -29.10 42.17 20.75
N SER A 25 -28.68 43.21 20.02
CA SER A 25 -28.72 43.24 18.56
C SER A 25 -27.84 42.16 17.90
N ARG A 26 -26.71 41.80 18.53
CA ARG A 26 -25.88 40.65 18.11
C ARG A 26 -26.63 39.33 18.23
N HIS A 27 -27.35 39.11 19.35
CA HIS A 27 -28.11 37.89 19.57
C HIS A 27 -29.23 37.74 18.54
N ASP A 28 -30.01 38.80 18.30
CA ASP A 28 -31.09 38.79 17.31
C ASP A 28 -30.55 38.48 15.90
N THR A 29 -29.43 39.10 15.54
CA THR A 29 -28.79 38.86 14.23
C THR A 29 -28.30 37.43 14.07
N LEU A 30 -27.72 36.83 15.12
CA LEU A 30 -27.30 35.43 15.08
C LEU A 30 -28.50 34.49 14.93
N ASP A 31 -29.59 34.74 15.66
CA ASP A 31 -30.80 33.92 15.63
C ASP A 31 -31.44 33.96 14.23
N ASP A 32 -31.56 35.15 13.63
CA ASP A 32 -32.07 35.32 12.26
C ASP A 32 -31.23 34.53 11.23
N HIS A 33 -29.91 34.58 11.34
CA HIS A 33 -29.02 33.86 10.43
C HIS A 33 -29.09 32.34 10.65
N PHE A 34 -29.21 31.87 11.89
CA PHE A 34 -29.40 30.45 12.19
C PHE A 34 -30.75 29.94 11.69
N ALA A 35 -31.81 30.71 11.91
CA ALA A 35 -33.14 30.40 11.39
C ALA A 35 -33.14 30.34 9.86
N TYR A 36 -32.52 31.32 9.19
CA TYR A 36 -32.37 31.32 7.74
C TYR A 36 -31.56 30.12 7.24
N HIS A 37 -30.43 29.80 7.88
CA HIS A 37 -29.61 28.65 7.51
C HIS A 37 -30.36 27.32 7.69
N ASN A 38 -31.15 27.18 8.76
CA ASN A 38 -32.01 26.01 8.97
C ASN A 38 -33.11 25.93 7.91
N PHE A 39 -33.73 27.06 7.54
CA PHE A 39 -34.70 27.12 6.46
C PHE A 39 -34.08 26.71 5.11
N VAL A 40 -32.89 27.23 4.76
CA VAL A 40 -32.15 26.86 3.55
C VAL A 40 -31.81 25.36 3.53
N LYS A 41 -31.42 24.79 4.67
CA LYS A 41 -31.21 23.34 4.80
C LYS A 41 -32.49 22.55 4.56
N LEU A 42 -33.61 22.99 5.14
CA LEU A 42 -34.90 22.32 5.00
C LEU A 42 -35.36 22.30 3.54
N ILE A 43 -35.32 23.45 2.84
CA ILE A 43 -35.72 23.53 1.43
C ILE A 43 -34.74 22.77 0.52
N GLY A 44 -33.45 22.72 0.87
CA GLY A 44 -32.42 22.00 0.12
C GLY A 44 -32.35 20.51 0.43
N LEU A 45 -33.08 20.02 1.44
CA LEU A 45 -33.01 18.64 1.90
C LEU A 45 -33.46 17.66 0.82
N GLY A 46 -34.55 17.95 0.11
CA GLY A 46 -35.05 17.09 -0.97
C GLY A 46 -34.03 16.92 -2.11
N ASP A 47 -33.45 18.01 -2.59
CA ASP A 47 -32.40 17.97 -3.62
C ASP A 47 -31.15 17.21 -3.15
N MET A 48 -30.80 17.36 -1.86
CA MET A 48 -29.65 16.68 -1.27
C MET A 48 -29.90 15.18 -1.14
N LEU A 49 -31.06 14.77 -0.63
CA LEU A 49 -31.46 13.37 -0.52
C LEU A 49 -31.56 12.71 -1.89
N HIS A 50 -32.09 13.39 -2.90
CA HIS A 50 -32.18 12.83 -4.25
C HIS A 50 -30.79 12.62 -4.87
N LYS A 51 -29.90 13.62 -4.76
CA LYS A 51 -28.50 13.48 -5.22
C LYS A 51 -27.78 12.35 -4.48
N ARG A 52 -28.00 12.23 -3.17
CA ARG A 52 -27.42 11.16 -2.35
C ARG A 52 -27.94 9.80 -2.76
N LEU A 53 -29.25 9.66 -3.02
CA LEU A 53 -29.85 8.42 -3.50
C LEU A 53 -29.20 7.96 -4.81
N THR A 54 -29.09 8.85 -5.81
CA THR A 54 -28.42 8.52 -7.09
C THR A 54 -26.96 8.12 -6.87
N GLU A 55 -26.25 8.75 -5.95
CA GLU A 55 -24.87 8.37 -5.61
C GLU A 55 -24.81 6.97 -4.99
N VAL A 56 -25.66 6.70 -4.00
CA VAL A 56 -25.72 5.41 -3.30
C VAL A 56 -26.12 4.27 -4.24
N GLU A 57 -27.09 4.48 -5.13
CA GLU A 57 -27.47 3.49 -6.16
C GLU A 57 -26.27 3.09 -7.03
N ASN A 58 -25.48 4.08 -7.46
CA ASN A 58 -24.25 3.82 -8.22
C ASN A 58 -23.21 3.04 -7.39
N GLN A 59 -23.13 3.31 -6.08
CA GLN A 59 -22.24 2.57 -5.18
C GLN A 59 -22.70 1.13 -5.00
N VAL A 60 -23.99 0.88 -4.72
CA VAL A 60 -24.52 -0.49 -4.57
C VAL A 60 -24.26 -1.32 -5.81
N ILE A 61 -24.48 -0.78 -7.00
CA ILE A 61 -24.19 -1.50 -8.26
C ILE A 61 -22.71 -1.88 -8.33
N ALA A 62 -21.80 -0.97 -7.99
CA ALA A 62 -20.36 -1.21 -8.03
C ALA A 62 -19.91 -2.25 -6.98
N HIS A 63 -20.35 -2.12 -5.72
CA HIS A 63 -20.02 -3.05 -4.65
C HIS A 63 -20.65 -4.43 -4.86
N ARG A 64 -21.85 -4.50 -5.45
CA ARG A 64 -22.50 -5.77 -5.80
C ARG A 64 -21.72 -6.51 -6.88
N LYS A 65 -21.31 -5.80 -7.94
CA LYS A 65 -20.45 -6.36 -8.99
C LYS A 65 -19.14 -6.87 -8.38
N TYR A 66 -18.47 -6.04 -7.60
CA TYR A 66 -17.21 -6.40 -6.94
C TYR A 66 -17.33 -7.65 -6.08
N HIS A 67 -18.30 -7.67 -5.16
CA HIS A 67 -18.51 -8.79 -4.24
C HIS A 67 -18.89 -10.08 -4.99
N GLY A 68 -19.71 -9.96 -6.04
CA GLY A 68 -20.07 -11.10 -6.89
C GLY A 68 -18.88 -11.65 -7.68
N ASP A 69 -18.04 -10.77 -8.24
CA ASP A 69 -16.83 -11.17 -8.96
C ASP A 69 -15.80 -11.82 -8.01
N PHE A 70 -15.64 -11.27 -6.80
CA PHE A 70 -14.78 -11.87 -5.77
C PHE A 70 -15.29 -13.24 -5.33
N THR A 71 -16.60 -13.38 -5.09
CA THR A 71 -17.20 -14.66 -4.68
C THR A 71 -17.04 -15.73 -5.75
N ARG A 72 -17.11 -15.36 -7.03
CA ARG A 72 -16.86 -16.29 -8.15
C ARG A 72 -15.39 -16.69 -8.26
N ALA A 73 -14.48 -15.87 -7.76
CA ALA A 73 -13.05 -16.10 -7.81
C ALA A 73 -12.51 -16.98 -6.67
N LEU A 74 -13.36 -17.36 -5.71
CA LEU A 74 -12.97 -18.25 -4.62
C LEU A 74 -12.70 -19.66 -5.15
N PRO A 75 -11.64 -20.35 -4.68
CA PRO A 75 -11.32 -21.72 -5.08
C PRO A 75 -12.43 -22.72 -4.72
N LYS A 76 -13.08 -22.51 -3.56
CA LYS A 76 -14.22 -23.30 -3.08
C LYS A 76 -15.38 -22.37 -2.79
N LEU A 77 -16.54 -22.71 -3.33
CA LEU A 77 -17.77 -21.93 -3.11
C LEU A 77 -18.26 -22.05 -1.66
N GLU A 78 -17.96 -23.18 -1.00
CA GLU A 78 -18.31 -23.48 0.40
C GLU A 78 -17.77 -22.42 1.38
N TYR A 79 -16.60 -21.82 1.08
CA TYR A 79 -16.02 -20.78 1.93
C TYR A 79 -16.94 -19.57 2.11
N ALA A 80 -17.71 -19.18 1.09
CA ALA A 80 -18.63 -18.06 1.20
C ALA A 80 -19.75 -18.34 2.22
N GLU A 81 -20.24 -19.58 2.29
CA GLU A 81 -21.27 -20.00 3.25
C GLU A 81 -20.69 -20.10 4.67
N GLU A 82 -19.51 -20.71 4.81
CA GLU A 82 -18.80 -20.82 6.08
C GLU A 82 -18.48 -19.45 6.69
N TRP A 83 -17.92 -18.54 5.89
CA TRP A 83 -17.56 -17.20 6.36
C TRP A 83 -18.79 -16.36 6.68
N THR A 84 -19.90 -16.61 5.97
CA THR A 84 -21.18 -15.98 6.29
C THR A 84 -21.69 -16.41 7.66
N ALA A 85 -21.69 -17.72 7.93
CA ALA A 85 -22.12 -18.28 9.19
C ALA A 85 -21.29 -17.75 10.37
N VAL A 86 -19.97 -17.62 10.20
CA VAL A 86 -19.06 -17.06 11.22
C VAL A 86 -19.44 -15.63 11.60
N VAL A 87 -19.82 -14.79 10.63
CA VAL A 87 -20.27 -13.42 10.92
C VAL A 87 -21.64 -13.40 11.58
N GLU A 88 -22.57 -14.23 11.13
CA GLU A 88 -23.91 -14.31 11.73
C GLU A 88 -23.86 -14.79 13.19
N GLU A 89 -22.96 -15.73 13.50
CA GLU A 89 -22.71 -16.17 14.86
C GLU A 89 -22.07 -15.07 15.72
N TRP A 90 -21.14 -14.29 15.15
CA TRP A 90 -20.53 -13.16 15.82
C TRP A 90 -21.50 -11.98 16.04
N ASP A 91 -22.41 -11.74 15.11
CA ASP A 91 -23.44 -10.71 15.25
C ASP A 91 -24.42 -11.04 16.38
N GLN A 92 -24.65 -12.34 16.65
CA GLN A 92 -25.42 -12.81 17.81
C GLN A 92 -24.63 -12.70 19.12
N ASP A 93 -23.32 -13.00 19.10
CA ASP A 93 -22.45 -12.95 20.29
C ASP A 93 -21.17 -12.14 20.03
N ARG A 94 -21.26 -10.84 20.32
CA ARG A 94 -20.15 -9.88 20.15
C ARG A 94 -19.02 -10.03 21.18
N SER A 95 -19.10 -11.01 22.09
CA SER A 95 -18.00 -11.30 23.02
C SER A 95 -16.85 -12.08 22.36
N LYS A 96 -17.11 -12.73 21.22
CA LYS A 96 -16.15 -13.51 20.45
C LYS A 96 -15.16 -12.60 19.69
N LEU A 97 -14.02 -13.17 19.32
CA LEU A 97 -13.00 -12.50 18.50
C LEU A 97 -13.61 -12.00 17.19
N SER A 98 -13.24 -10.78 16.79
CA SER A 98 -13.77 -10.15 15.58
C SER A 98 -13.35 -10.91 14.31
N PRO A 99 -14.29 -11.38 13.48
CA PRO A 99 -14.00 -12.05 12.21
C PRO A 99 -13.27 -11.17 11.19
N TYR A 100 -13.28 -9.84 11.37
CA TYR A 100 -12.71 -8.85 10.46
C TYR A 100 -11.23 -8.53 10.71
N LEU A 101 -10.62 -9.19 11.69
CA LEU A 101 -9.21 -9.07 12.04
C LEU A 101 -8.50 -10.36 11.67
N SER A 102 -7.48 -10.27 10.81
CA SER A 102 -6.51 -11.35 10.67
C SER A 102 -5.49 -11.22 11.79
N VAL A 103 -5.30 -12.30 12.53
CA VAL A 103 -4.16 -12.44 13.45
C VAL A 103 -3.08 -13.13 12.63
N ALA A 104 -2.44 -12.36 11.75
CA ALA A 104 -1.36 -12.90 10.95
C ALA A 104 -0.10 -13.02 11.82
N GLU A 105 0.45 -14.23 11.94
CA GLU A 105 1.82 -14.43 12.39
C GLU A 105 2.77 -14.02 11.26
N HIS A 106 3.08 -12.74 11.18
CA HIS A 106 4.03 -12.27 10.18
C HIS A 106 5.44 -12.77 10.54
N VAL A 107 6.04 -13.54 9.62
CA VAL A 107 7.47 -13.82 9.71
C VAL A 107 8.20 -12.52 9.38
N THR A 108 8.78 -11.89 10.40
CA THR A 108 9.56 -10.67 10.21
C THR A 108 10.81 -10.97 9.37
N GLU A 109 11.33 -9.95 8.68
CA GLU A 109 12.60 -10.06 7.93
C GLU A 109 13.74 -10.56 8.83
N GLN A 110 13.73 -10.14 10.11
CA GLN A 110 14.70 -10.61 11.11
C GLN A 110 14.53 -12.10 11.41
N ASN A 111 13.29 -12.59 11.53
CA ASN A 111 13.00 -14.01 11.72
C ASN A 111 13.42 -14.84 10.49
N LEU A 112 13.23 -14.33 9.26
CA LEU A 112 13.71 -14.98 8.04
C LEU A 112 15.24 -15.03 7.98
N LYS A 113 15.91 -13.90 8.24
CA LYS A 113 17.38 -13.83 8.32
C LYS A 113 17.93 -14.80 9.37
N LEU A 114 17.24 -14.96 10.49
CA LEU A 114 17.60 -15.92 11.53
C LEU A 114 17.48 -17.36 11.02
N LYS A 115 16.33 -17.74 10.42
CA LYS A 115 16.13 -19.08 9.84
C LYS A 115 17.18 -19.42 8.79
N LEU A 116 17.49 -18.51 7.88
CA LEU A 116 18.50 -18.72 6.84
C LEU A 116 19.91 -18.90 7.43
N LYS A 117 20.25 -18.14 8.47
CA LYS A 117 21.53 -18.34 9.18
C LYS A 117 21.58 -19.69 9.88
N GLU A 118 20.50 -20.12 10.53
CA GLU A 118 20.42 -21.44 11.17
C GLU A 118 20.59 -22.58 10.16
N ASP A 119 19.99 -22.46 8.98
CA ASP A 119 20.14 -23.45 7.90
C ASP A 119 21.59 -23.48 7.36
N GLU A 120 22.24 -22.32 7.18
CA GLU A 120 23.66 -22.24 6.83
C GLU A 120 24.57 -22.86 7.91
N HIS A 121 24.22 -22.68 9.19
CA HIS A 121 24.94 -23.32 10.30
C HIS A 121 24.76 -24.84 10.27
N ARG A 122 23.55 -25.32 9.97
CA ARG A 122 23.24 -26.75 9.83
C ARG A 122 23.99 -27.38 8.66
N ALA A 123 24.04 -26.70 7.51
CA ALA A 123 24.77 -27.14 6.33
C ALA A 123 26.28 -27.31 6.59
N LYS A 124 26.89 -26.34 7.29
CA LYS A 124 28.28 -26.43 7.76
C LYS A 124 28.51 -27.61 8.70
N ALA A 125 27.57 -27.88 9.61
CA ALA A 125 27.66 -29.03 10.52
C ALA A 125 27.54 -30.38 9.79
N CYS A 126 26.78 -30.43 8.69
CA CYS A 126 26.68 -31.58 7.79
C CYS A 126 27.90 -31.78 6.88
N GLY A 127 28.89 -30.87 6.92
CA GLY A 127 30.15 -31.00 6.19
C GLY A 127 30.23 -30.24 4.87
N GLU A 128 29.30 -29.34 4.57
CA GLU A 128 29.44 -28.44 3.41
C GLU A 128 30.56 -27.42 3.64
N ILE A 129 31.43 -27.27 2.64
CA ILE A 129 32.57 -26.36 2.67
C ILE A 129 32.14 -24.99 2.14
N PRO A 130 32.20 -23.91 2.95
CA PRO A 130 31.86 -22.57 2.49
C PRO A 130 32.84 -22.07 1.43
N ILE A 131 32.31 -21.52 0.34
CA ILE A 131 33.10 -20.93 -0.77
C ILE A 131 33.82 -19.67 -0.31
N HIS A 132 33.21 -18.92 0.60
CA HIS A 132 33.75 -17.68 1.16
C HIS A 132 33.45 -17.58 2.66
N LYS A 133 34.21 -16.73 3.36
CA LYS A 133 34.01 -16.45 4.81
C LYS A 133 32.64 -15.84 5.11
N ILE A 134 32.15 -15.02 4.19
CA ILE A 134 30.82 -14.39 4.23
C ILE A 134 29.88 -15.29 3.43
N SER A 135 28.74 -15.67 4.00
CA SER A 135 27.76 -16.56 3.35
C SER A 135 26.96 -15.89 2.25
N ALA A 136 26.30 -16.68 1.41
CA ALA A 136 25.46 -16.18 0.32
C ALA A 136 24.30 -15.32 0.85
N THR A 137 23.66 -15.72 1.96
CA THR A 137 22.58 -14.94 2.59
C THR A 137 23.10 -13.59 3.08
N SER A 138 24.29 -13.56 3.66
CA SER A 138 24.92 -12.31 4.12
C SER A 138 25.35 -11.42 2.96
N CYS A 139 25.75 -12.00 1.83
CA CYS A 139 26.06 -11.27 0.60
C CYS A 139 24.81 -10.58 0.04
N LEU A 140 23.69 -11.29 -0.08
CA LEU A 140 22.42 -10.71 -0.54
C LEU A 140 21.89 -9.66 0.44
N GLY A 141 21.99 -9.92 1.75
CA GLY A 141 21.60 -8.94 2.77
C GLY A 141 22.44 -7.66 2.74
N LEU A 142 23.72 -7.75 2.38
CA LEU A 142 24.57 -6.57 2.13
C LEU A 142 24.10 -5.83 0.87
N GLY A 143 23.79 -6.54 -0.21
CA GLY A 143 23.28 -5.93 -1.44
C GLY A 143 21.99 -5.13 -1.21
N LEU A 144 21.00 -5.72 -0.54
CA LEU A 144 19.74 -5.05 -0.21
C LEU A 144 19.94 -3.78 0.63
N LEU A 145 20.86 -3.84 1.61
CA LEU A 145 21.22 -2.67 2.41
C LEU A 145 21.80 -1.53 1.56
N ILE A 146 22.54 -1.86 0.50
CA ILE A 146 23.09 -0.85 -0.40
C ILE A 146 21.96 -0.22 -1.24
N GLU A 147 21.01 -1.00 -1.76
CA GLU A 147 19.85 -0.46 -2.46
C GLU A 147 19.01 0.48 -1.59
N ASP A 148 18.77 0.10 -0.33
CA ASP A 148 18.09 0.96 0.64
C ASP A 148 18.87 2.27 0.85
N SER A 149 20.20 2.20 0.91
CA SER A 149 21.05 3.38 1.05
C SER A 149 21.08 4.26 -0.22
N HIS A 150 21.02 3.68 -1.43
CA HIS A 150 20.86 4.42 -2.68
C HIS A 150 19.56 5.22 -2.68
N ALA A 151 18.45 4.59 -2.27
CA ALA A 151 17.13 5.23 -2.24
C ALA A 151 17.08 6.42 -1.27
N ILE A 152 17.74 6.30 -0.11
CA ILE A 152 17.81 7.40 0.87
C ILE A 152 18.60 8.58 0.29
N VAL A 153 19.77 8.34 -0.28
CA VAL A 153 20.65 9.42 -0.76
C VAL A 153 20.05 10.12 -2.00
N SER A 154 19.42 9.38 -2.91
CA SER A 154 18.76 9.94 -4.11
C SER A 154 17.50 10.76 -3.80
N GLY A 155 16.84 10.53 -2.66
CA GLY A 155 15.62 11.22 -2.24
C GLY A 155 15.85 12.53 -1.46
N GLU A 156 17.10 12.94 -1.22
CA GLU A 156 17.42 14.14 -0.45
C GLU A 156 17.28 15.42 -1.32
N GLY A 157 16.41 16.36 -0.92
CA GLY A 157 16.07 17.59 -1.65
C GLY A 157 17.13 18.72 -1.56
N GLU A 158 16.75 19.99 -1.72
CA GLU A 158 17.68 21.12 -1.54
C GLU A 158 18.15 21.21 -0.07
N LEU A 159 19.39 20.78 0.20
CA LEU A 159 19.96 20.67 1.55
C LEU A 159 20.85 21.85 1.94
N SER A 160 20.87 22.14 3.24
CA SER A 160 21.74 23.11 3.91
C SER A 160 23.21 22.64 3.96
N SER A 161 24.15 23.56 4.16
CA SER A 161 25.60 23.26 4.17
C SER A 161 26.05 22.23 5.23
N SER A 162 25.31 22.07 6.33
CA SER A 162 25.60 21.03 7.34
C SER A 162 25.13 19.64 6.87
N GLU A 163 24.05 19.60 6.10
CA GLU A 163 23.44 18.38 5.60
C GLU A 163 24.25 17.83 4.42
N LEU A 164 24.90 18.70 3.62
CA LEU A 164 25.87 18.31 2.59
C LEU A 164 27.07 17.50 3.14
N ALA A 165 27.53 17.80 4.36
CA ALA A 165 28.62 17.04 4.98
C ALA A 165 28.16 15.63 5.39
N ASP A 166 26.90 15.50 5.83
CA ASP A 166 26.29 14.21 6.16
C ASP A 166 26.03 13.39 4.89
N VAL A 167 25.60 14.02 3.79
CA VAL A 167 25.46 13.38 2.47
C VAL A 167 26.80 12.83 2.01
N GLU A 168 27.87 13.62 2.09
CA GLU A 168 29.21 13.19 1.68
C GLU A 168 29.74 12.01 2.53
N MET A 169 29.45 12.02 3.83
CA MET A 169 29.73 10.88 4.72
C MET A 169 28.92 9.63 4.33
N ARG A 170 27.68 9.78 3.90
CA ARG A 170 26.86 8.67 3.38
C ARG A 170 27.43 8.14 2.07
N ARG A 171 27.81 9.01 1.12
CA ARG A 171 28.44 8.66 -0.16
C ARG A 171 29.72 7.85 0.03
N THR A 172 30.65 8.33 0.86
CA THR A 172 31.93 7.63 1.11
C THR A 172 31.75 6.29 1.83
N ASN A 173 30.71 6.13 2.65
CA ASN A 173 30.37 4.84 3.25
C ASN A 173 29.76 3.90 2.21
N LEU A 174 28.90 4.42 1.34
CA LEU A 174 28.25 3.69 0.27
C LEU A 174 29.27 3.16 -0.74
N GLU A 175 30.24 3.97 -1.17
CA GLU A 175 31.35 3.52 -2.02
C GLU A 175 32.12 2.33 -1.42
N LYS A 176 32.39 2.36 -0.10
CA LYS A 176 33.07 1.26 0.59
C LYS A 176 32.21 0.00 0.62
N LEU A 177 30.90 0.14 0.81
CA LEU A 177 29.98 -1.00 0.79
C LEU A 177 29.87 -1.62 -0.61
N ILE A 178 29.80 -0.79 -1.65
CA ILE A 178 29.83 -1.22 -3.06
C ILE A 178 31.13 -1.99 -3.32
N GLU A 179 32.30 -1.47 -2.94
CA GLU A 179 33.57 -2.14 -3.18
C GLU A 179 33.63 -3.52 -2.50
N GLN A 180 33.11 -3.63 -1.27
CA GLN A 180 32.99 -4.91 -0.56
C GLN A 180 32.03 -5.86 -1.27
N PHE A 181 30.89 -5.35 -1.74
CA PHE A 181 29.91 -6.14 -2.47
C PHE A 181 30.45 -6.64 -3.81
N ARG A 182 31.17 -5.82 -4.59
CA ARG A 182 31.80 -6.23 -5.85
C ARG A 182 32.79 -7.39 -5.65
N LYS A 183 33.60 -7.34 -4.58
CA LYS A 183 34.50 -8.45 -4.21
C LYS A 183 33.74 -9.74 -3.94
N LEU A 184 32.57 -9.66 -3.30
CA LEU A 184 31.69 -10.81 -3.05
C LEU A 184 30.96 -11.28 -4.31
N GLN A 185 30.56 -10.36 -5.20
CA GLN A 185 29.93 -10.69 -6.49
C GLN A 185 30.87 -11.51 -7.37
N ILE A 186 32.17 -11.24 -7.38
CA ILE A 186 33.13 -12.06 -8.15
C ILE A 186 33.15 -13.52 -7.66
N VAL A 187 32.94 -13.74 -6.37
CA VAL A 187 32.97 -15.08 -5.77
C VAL A 187 31.65 -15.83 -5.98
N TYR A 188 30.51 -15.16 -5.79
CA TYR A 188 29.19 -15.79 -5.87
C TYR A 188 28.54 -15.71 -7.26
N MET A 189 28.94 -14.75 -8.08
CA MET A 189 28.37 -14.40 -9.39
C MET A 189 29.47 -13.96 -10.40
N PRO A 190 30.47 -14.82 -10.67
CA PRO A 190 31.69 -14.44 -11.41
C PRO A 190 31.45 -13.80 -12.78
N GLY A 191 30.42 -14.21 -13.52
CA GLY A 191 30.10 -13.64 -14.84
C GLY A 191 29.53 -12.22 -14.82
N ILE A 192 29.18 -11.66 -13.66
CA ILE A 192 28.78 -10.26 -13.53
C ILE A 192 29.99 -9.32 -13.69
N ALA A 193 31.21 -9.77 -13.32
CA ALA A 193 32.43 -8.97 -13.44
C ALA A 193 32.65 -8.47 -14.88
N LEU A 194 32.48 -9.35 -15.87
CA LEU A 194 32.60 -9.02 -17.30
C LEU A 194 31.53 -8.03 -17.79
N ARG A 195 30.38 -7.96 -17.12
CA ARG A 195 29.32 -6.99 -17.44
C ARG A 195 29.63 -5.62 -16.86
N ILE A 196 30.08 -5.58 -15.61
CA ILE A 196 30.53 -4.34 -14.94
C ILE A 196 31.64 -3.69 -15.75
N GLU A 197 32.64 -4.47 -16.19
CA GLU A 197 33.75 -3.97 -17.01
C GLU A 197 33.24 -3.33 -18.32
N ARG A 198 32.29 -3.97 -19.01
CA ARG A 198 31.68 -3.41 -20.23
C ARG A 198 30.92 -2.12 -20.00
N GLU A 199 30.23 -1.98 -18.86
CA GLU A 199 29.52 -0.75 -18.51
C GLU A 199 30.48 0.38 -18.14
N GLN A 200 31.56 0.06 -17.42
CA GLN A 200 32.62 1.01 -17.10
C GLN A 200 33.35 1.50 -18.36
N GLU A 201 33.57 0.61 -19.34
CA GLU A 201 34.16 0.98 -20.64
C GLU A 201 33.21 1.84 -21.51
N ALA A 202 31.91 1.65 -21.36
CA ALA A 202 30.90 2.44 -22.07
C ALA A 202 30.61 3.80 -21.39
N ALA A 203 30.91 3.93 -20.09
CA ALA A 203 30.74 5.18 -19.36
C ALA A 203 31.76 6.23 -19.83
N THR A 204 31.27 7.40 -20.23
CA THR A 204 32.12 8.48 -20.76
C THR A 204 32.57 9.45 -19.66
N THR A 205 31.99 9.32 -18.47
CA THR A 205 32.23 10.14 -17.27
C THR A 205 32.39 9.23 -16.04
N ALA A 206 32.99 9.75 -14.96
CA ALA A 206 33.03 9.03 -13.69
C ALA A 206 31.59 8.76 -13.21
N ILE A 207 31.27 7.49 -12.95
CA ILE A 207 29.97 7.08 -12.41
C ILE A 207 29.96 7.48 -10.93
N GLU A 208 29.02 8.33 -10.54
CA GLU A 208 28.82 8.67 -9.13
C GLU A 208 28.28 7.45 -8.38
N ALA A 209 28.59 7.36 -7.08
CA ALA A 209 28.21 6.19 -6.28
C ALA A 209 26.68 5.95 -6.23
N GLU A 210 25.89 6.99 -6.46
CA GLU A 210 24.42 6.95 -6.51
C GLU A 210 23.87 6.35 -7.82
N ASP A 211 24.64 6.45 -8.89
CA ASP A 211 24.28 5.97 -10.23
C ASP A 211 24.93 4.61 -10.56
N ASP A 212 25.76 4.05 -9.66
CA ASP A 212 26.40 2.76 -9.88
C ASP A 212 25.38 1.61 -9.73
N LYS A 213 24.96 1.07 -10.88
CA LYS A 213 23.98 0.00 -10.92
C LYS A 213 24.51 -1.27 -10.24
N LEU A 214 23.80 -1.71 -9.20
CA LEU A 214 23.99 -3.02 -8.61
C LEU A 214 23.29 -4.07 -9.47
N TRP A 215 23.99 -5.18 -9.71
CA TRP A 215 23.49 -6.29 -10.49
C TRP A 215 23.12 -7.44 -9.57
N PHE A 216 21.84 -7.76 -9.47
CA PHE A 216 21.34 -8.91 -8.74
C PHE A 216 21.04 -10.09 -9.67
N PRO A 217 20.95 -11.31 -9.13
CA PRO A 217 20.50 -12.48 -9.90
C PRO A 217 19.13 -12.28 -10.56
N SER A 218 18.26 -11.44 -9.99
CA SER A 218 16.94 -11.07 -10.51
C SER A 218 16.99 -10.18 -11.75
N ASP A 219 18.06 -9.41 -11.95
CA ASP A 219 18.22 -8.52 -13.12
C ASP A 219 18.68 -9.27 -14.38
N LEU A 220 19.02 -10.55 -14.23
CA LEU A 220 19.56 -11.39 -15.28
C LEU A 220 18.47 -12.32 -15.80
N SER A 221 18.48 -12.59 -17.11
CA SER A 221 17.61 -13.63 -17.66
C SER A 221 17.98 -15.00 -17.09
N GLU A 222 17.01 -15.90 -16.97
CA GLU A 222 17.18 -17.20 -16.30
C GLU A 222 18.37 -18.02 -16.86
N VAL A 223 18.55 -17.98 -18.18
CA VAL A 223 19.65 -18.67 -18.89
C VAL A 223 21.01 -18.09 -18.52
N VAL A 224 21.09 -16.78 -18.38
CA VAL A 224 22.32 -16.06 -18.02
C VAL A 224 22.60 -16.26 -16.53
N CYS A 225 21.59 -16.16 -15.67
CA CYS A 225 21.71 -16.39 -14.24
C CYS A 225 22.22 -17.80 -13.93
N ASN A 226 21.65 -18.84 -14.55
CA ASN A 226 22.08 -20.23 -14.36
C ASN A 226 23.51 -20.53 -14.85
N SER A 227 24.04 -19.74 -15.79
CA SER A 227 25.41 -19.91 -16.30
C SER A 227 26.44 -19.05 -15.57
N ILE A 228 26.01 -17.99 -14.87
CA ILE A 228 26.87 -16.98 -14.27
C ILE A 228 26.88 -17.05 -12.73
N CYS A 229 25.76 -17.39 -12.11
CA CYS A 229 25.59 -17.42 -10.66
C CYS A 229 25.84 -18.81 -10.09
N HIS A 230 26.25 -18.87 -8.82
CA HIS A 230 26.40 -20.13 -8.10
C HIS A 230 25.07 -20.90 -7.97
N SER A 231 25.13 -22.23 -7.92
CA SER A 231 23.97 -23.08 -7.66
C SER A 231 23.32 -22.71 -6.32
N GLY A 232 22.05 -22.29 -6.37
CA GLY A 232 21.30 -21.76 -5.22
C GLY A 232 21.02 -20.25 -5.25
N LEU A 233 21.69 -19.48 -6.12
CA LEU A 233 21.37 -18.07 -6.38
C LEU A 233 20.56 -17.86 -7.68
N GLY A 234 20.33 -18.93 -8.45
CA GLY A 234 19.58 -18.90 -9.69
C GLY A 234 18.05 -18.94 -9.51
N PRO A 235 17.28 -18.73 -10.59
CA PRO A 235 15.83 -18.90 -10.58
C PRO A 235 15.45 -20.30 -10.10
N GLY A 236 14.58 -20.37 -9.10
CA GLY A 236 14.09 -21.62 -8.52
C GLY A 236 12.73 -22.02 -9.08
N THR A 237 12.16 -23.11 -8.57
CA THR A 237 10.78 -23.53 -8.91
C THR A 237 9.73 -22.47 -8.62
N TRP A 238 10.05 -21.52 -7.73
CA TRP A 238 9.20 -20.42 -7.35
C TRP A 238 8.95 -19.40 -8.48
N THR A 239 9.83 -19.24 -9.47
CA THR A 239 9.61 -18.27 -10.59
C THR A 239 8.47 -18.68 -11.51
N ASN A 240 8.16 -19.98 -11.56
CA ASN A 240 7.02 -20.49 -12.33
C ASN A 240 5.70 -20.40 -11.55
N ASN A 241 5.77 -20.35 -10.22
CA ASN A 241 4.60 -20.44 -9.34
C ASN A 241 4.21 -19.08 -8.74
N LEU A 242 5.15 -18.14 -8.64
CA LEU A 242 4.93 -16.81 -8.07
C LEU A 242 4.98 -15.76 -9.18
N ARG A 243 4.01 -14.86 -9.15
CA ARG A 243 3.91 -13.74 -10.09
C ARG A 243 4.43 -12.46 -9.44
N GLU A 244 5.12 -11.64 -10.22
CA GLU A 244 5.65 -10.35 -9.76
C GLU A 244 4.54 -9.38 -9.34
N LEU A 245 4.68 -8.82 -8.14
CA LEU A 245 3.78 -7.81 -7.60
C LEU A 245 4.18 -6.43 -8.12
N ASN A 246 3.28 -5.74 -8.82
CA ASN A 246 3.52 -4.39 -9.30
C ASN A 246 2.94 -3.32 -8.36
N VAL A 247 3.43 -2.08 -8.48
CA VAL A 247 2.89 -0.92 -7.71
C VAL A 247 1.38 -0.72 -7.90
N LYS A 248 0.85 -1.08 -9.08
CA LYS A 248 -0.59 -1.03 -9.37
C LYS A 248 -1.38 -2.05 -8.55
N ASP A 249 -0.77 -3.17 -8.21
CA ASP A 249 -1.35 -4.26 -7.42
C ASP A 249 -1.28 -3.95 -5.92
N MET A 250 -0.38 -3.06 -5.49
CA MET A 250 -0.32 -2.54 -4.11
C MET A 250 -1.35 -1.44 -3.83
N SER A 251 -2.48 -1.46 -4.52
CA SER A 251 -3.60 -0.57 -4.25
C SER A 251 -4.52 -1.19 -3.20
N SER A 252 -4.85 -0.42 -2.15
CA SER A 252 -6.02 -0.75 -1.33
C SER A 252 -7.25 -0.88 -2.22
N MET A 253 -8.19 -1.73 -1.79
CA MET A 253 -9.50 -1.98 -2.40
C MET A 253 -10.24 -0.70 -2.86
N TYR A 254 -9.97 0.44 -2.20
CA TYR A 254 -10.60 1.73 -2.45
C TYR A 254 -9.63 2.83 -2.91
N GLY A 255 -8.43 2.47 -3.38
CA GLY A 255 -7.48 3.41 -3.98
C GLY A 255 -6.83 4.40 -3.01
N SER A 256 -7.05 4.27 -1.69
CA SER A 256 -6.11 4.85 -0.73
C SER A 256 -4.88 3.98 -0.77
N VAL A 257 -3.83 4.44 -1.44
CA VAL A 257 -2.51 3.86 -1.27
C VAL A 257 -2.26 3.79 0.24
N MET A 258 -1.65 2.69 0.71
CA MET A 258 -0.95 2.74 2.00
C MET A 258 0.25 3.66 1.78
N ASP A 259 0.00 4.97 1.69
CA ASP A 259 1.03 5.97 1.52
C ASP A 259 1.79 6.04 2.84
N LEU A 260 2.86 5.26 2.96
CA LEU A 260 3.93 5.51 3.93
C LEU A 260 4.91 6.59 3.43
N GLN A 261 4.65 7.20 2.26
CA GLN A 261 5.40 8.35 1.77
C GLN A 261 4.46 9.50 1.46
N GLU A 262 4.25 10.32 2.49
CA GLU A 262 3.80 11.69 2.32
C GLU A 262 4.87 12.50 1.57
N THR A 263 4.43 13.11 0.47
CA THR A 263 4.98 14.30 -0.18
C THR A 263 6.31 14.20 -0.93
N ALA A 264 6.20 14.32 -2.26
CA ALA A 264 7.13 15.16 -3.02
C ALA A 264 6.29 16.20 -3.78
N THR A 265 6.57 17.46 -3.47
CA THR A 265 5.93 18.65 -4.04
C THR A 265 6.39 18.87 -5.47
N GLU A 266 5.52 18.59 -6.44
CA GLU A 266 5.62 19.20 -7.77
C GLU A 266 4.61 20.36 -7.87
N ALA A 267 5.10 21.51 -8.31
CA ALA A 267 4.34 22.75 -8.51
C ALA A 267 3.29 22.59 -9.61
N ILE A 268 2.19 21.91 -9.28
CA ILE A 268 1.02 21.78 -10.15
C ILE A 268 0.06 22.92 -9.82
N ASN A 269 -0.39 23.61 -10.88
CA ASN A 269 -1.33 24.73 -10.86
C ASN A 269 -2.51 24.50 -9.87
N PRO A 270 -2.87 25.47 -9.00
CA PRO A 270 -3.92 25.31 -7.99
C PRO A 270 -5.28 24.85 -8.53
N GLU A 271 -5.61 25.19 -9.78
CA GLU A 271 -6.84 24.71 -10.45
C GLU A 271 -6.76 23.22 -10.83
N ASP A 272 -5.61 22.74 -11.29
CA ASP A 272 -5.39 21.32 -11.58
C ASP A 272 -5.39 20.49 -10.30
N GLN A 273 -4.87 21.02 -9.20
CA GLN A 273 -5.00 20.38 -7.89
C GLN A 273 -6.46 20.29 -7.44
N ARG A 274 -7.25 21.36 -7.61
CA ARG A 274 -8.68 21.35 -7.27
C ARG A 274 -9.48 20.39 -8.15
N GLN A 275 -9.17 20.31 -9.45
CA GLN A 275 -9.82 19.37 -10.36
C GLN A 275 -9.40 17.93 -10.10
N LYS A 276 -8.10 17.66 -9.85
CA LYS A 276 -7.61 16.33 -9.43
C LYS A 276 -8.21 15.90 -8.09
N LYS A 277 -8.31 16.81 -7.11
CA LYS A 277 -8.93 16.56 -5.81
C LYS A 277 -10.44 16.29 -5.93
N ARG A 278 -11.15 17.01 -6.78
CA ARG A 278 -12.57 16.76 -7.09
C ARG A 278 -12.79 15.44 -7.85
N LYS A 279 -11.87 15.07 -8.76
CA LYS A 279 -11.91 13.77 -9.47
C LYS A 279 -11.56 12.61 -8.54
N SER A 280 -10.59 12.78 -7.64
CA SER A 280 -10.23 11.74 -6.66
C SER A 280 -11.32 11.56 -5.61
N GLU A 281 -11.93 12.64 -5.09
CA GLU A 281 -13.09 12.55 -4.18
C GLU A 281 -14.26 11.77 -4.79
N LYS A 282 -14.58 11.99 -6.07
CA LYS A 282 -15.67 11.26 -6.75
C LYS A 282 -15.42 9.77 -6.93
N HIS A 283 -14.16 9.33 -6.87
CA HIS A 283 -13.77 7.93 -7.09
C HIS A 283 -13.30 7.21 -5.81
N LYS A 284 -13.14 7.91 -4.69
CA LYS A 284 -12.62 7.34 -3.44
C LYS A 284 -13.43 6.16 -2.91
N ASP A 285 -14.74 6.16 -3.11
CA ASP A 285 -15.62 5.14 -2.53
C ASP A 285 -16.04 4.03 -3.49
N LYS A 286 -15.70 4.17 -4.79
CA LYS A 286 -15.99 3.12 -5.77
C LYS A 286 -14.95 2.01 -5.66
N PRO A 287 -15.36 0.74 -5.49
CA PRO A 287 -14.43 -0.37 -5.50
C PRO A 287 -13.76 -0.46 -6.88
N LYS A 288 -12.43 -0.64 -6.89
CA LYS A 288 -11.70 -1.02 -8.10
C LYS A 288 -12.03 -2.47 -8.45
N ASP A 289 -11.66 -2.95 -9.63
CA ASP A 289 -11.79 -4.38 -9.95
C ASP A 289 -10.99 -5.25 -8.96
N VAL A 290 -11.43 -6.50 -8.74
CA VAL A 290 -10.74 -7.42 -7.84
C VAL A 290 -9.33 -7.71 -8.38
N LEU A 291 -8.31 -7.44 -7.56
CA LEU A 291 -6.92 -7.68 -7.95
C LEU A 291 -6.60 -9.17 -7.92
N TRP A 292 -5.73 -9.60 -8.83
CA TRP A 292 -5.32 -11.00 -8.98
C TRP A 292 -4.72 -11.60 -7.70
N ILE A 293 -4.09 -10.77 -6.86
CA ILE A 293 -3.52 -11.17 -5.57
C ILE A 293 -4.57 -11.74 -4.60
N TRP A 294 -5.83 -11.34 -4.74
CA TRP A 294 -6.95 -11.82 -3.90
C TRP A 294 -7.75 -12.96 -4.56
N MET A 295 -7.35 -13.40 -5.76
CA MET A 295 -8.03 -14.44 -6.52
C MET A 295 -7.39 -15.82 -6.27
N ALA A 296 -8.09 -16.89 -6.64
CA ALA A 296 -7.62 -18.27 -6.52
C ALA A 296 -6.22 -18.53 -7.10
N GLU A 297 -5.85 -17.84 -8.18
CA GLU A 297 -4.56 -17.97 -8.87
C GLU A 297 -3.39 -17.29 -8.14
N GLY A 298 -3.67 -16.36 -7.21
CA GLY A 298 -2.66 -15.58 -6.48
C GLY A 298 -2.42 -16.11 -5.06
N SER A 299 -3.21 -15.64 -4.10
CA SER A 299 -3.07 -15.96 -2.67
C SER A 299 -3.46 -17.39 -2.28
N LEU A 300 -4.15 -18.13 -3.15
CA LEU A 300 -4.75 -19.44 -2.83
C LEU A 300 -4.22 -20.56 -3.73
N GLY A 301 -3.04 -20.38 -4.33
CA GLY A 301 -2.31 -21.46 -5.01
C GLY A 301 -2.02 -22.63 -4.08
N GLU A 302 -1.35 -23.69 -4.56
CA GLU A 302 -1.01 -24.93 -3.80
C GLU A 302 -0.06 -24.71 -2.59
N LEU A 303 -0.17 -23.61 -1.86
CA LEU A 303 0.45 -23.38 -0.57
C LEU A 303 -0.53 -23.83 0.51
N GLY A 304 -0.21 -24.95 1.15
CA GLY A 304 -1.05 -25.66 2.11
C GLY A 304 -1.13 -25.06 3.50
N ASP A 305 -1.01 -23.73 3.66
CA ASP A 305 -1.10 -23.08 4.98
C ASP A 305 -2.45 -22.34 5.16
N ASP A 306 -3.13 -22.62 6.27
CA ASP A 306 -4.40 -21.99 6.68
C ASP A 306 -4.32 -20.45 6.80
N SER A 307 -3.11 -19.91 6.95
CA SER A 307 -2.80 -18.48 7.09
C SER A 307 -3.33 -17.65 5.89
N ASP A 308 -3.05 -18.09 4.66
CA ASP A 308 -3.34 -17.30 3.46
C ASP A 308 -4.85 -17.18 3.19
N ILE A 309 -5.60 -18.20 3.63
CA ILE A 309 -7.08 -18.20 3.58
C ILE A 309 -7.65 -17.14 4.52
N THR A 310 -6.97 -16.82 5.64
CA THR A 310 -7.50 -15.85 6.62
C THR A 310 -7.55 -14.42 6.09
N ASP A 311 -6.56 -13.99 5.32
CA ASP A 311 -6.52 -12.63 4.75
C ASP A 311 -7.54 -12.48 3.61
N VAL A 312 -7.69 -13.51 2.77
CA VAL A 312 -8.76 -13.56 1.75
C VAL A 312 -10.13 -13.53 2.42
N ARG A 313 -10.33 -14.29 3.50
CA ARG A 313 -11.57 -14.28 4.28
C ARG A 313 -11.89 -12.89 4.79
N VAL A 314 -10.93 -12.23 5.45
CA VAL A 314 -11.13 -10.86 5.98
C VAL A 314 -11.48 -9.89 4.86
N HIS A 315 -10.78 -9.98 3.72
CA HIS A 315 -11.06 -9.15 2.56
C HIS A 315 -12.48 -9.38 2.01
N TRP A 316 -12.88 -10.64 1.86
CA TRP A 316 -14.23 -11.02 1.43
C TRP A 316 -15.30 -10.49 2.40
N LEU A 317 -15.11 -10.68 3.71
CA LEU A 317 -16.01 -10.21 4.75
C LEU A 317 -16.18 -8.69 4.72
N ARG A 318 -15.10 -7.93 4.53
CA ARG A 318 -15.15 -6.47 4.38
C ARG A 318 -15.93 -6.06 3.13
N SER A 319 -15.78 -6.78 2.02
CA SER A 319 -16.55 -6.53 0.80
C SER A 319 -18.05 -6.76 1.00
N ARG A 320 -18.42 -7.85 1.70
CA ARG A 320 -19.80 -8.19 2.04
C ARG A 320 -20.44 -7.14 2.95
N ALA A 321 -19.75 -6.79 4.05
CA ALA A 321 -20.25 -5.81 5.01
C ALA A 321 -20.52 -4.44 4.37
N ARG A 322 -19.66 -4.01 3.44
CA ARG A 322 -19.85 -2.74 2.72
C ARG A 322 -21.03 -2.80 1.75
N LEU A 323 -21.22 -3.92 1.05
CA LEU A 323 -22.39 -4.10 0.20
C LEU A 323 -23.68 -3.98 1.03
N LEU A 324 -23.76 -4.70 2.14
CA LEU A 324 -24.91 -4.65 3.06
C LEU A 324 -25.16 -3.24 3.59
N TRP A 325 -24.09 -2.54 3.98
CA TRP A 325 -24.20 -1.16 4.47
C TRP A 325 -24.78 -0.21 3.41
N TRP A 326 -24.33 -0.30 2.16
CA TRP A 326 -24.88 0.54 1.10
C TRP A 326 -26.31 0.16 0.72
N GLU A 327 -26.68 -1.12 0.79
CA GLU A 327 -28.07 -1.57 0.60
C GLU A 327 -28.99 -1.05 1.71
N GLU A 328 -28.52 -1.04 2.96
CA GLU A 328 -29.21 -0.43 4.09
C GLU A 328 -29.36 1.09 3.92
N GLU A 329 -28.32 1.77 3.47
CA GLU A 329 -28.37 3.22 3.18
C GLU A 329 -29.43 3.56 2.12
N ILE A 330 -29.61 2.73 1.07
CA ILE A 330 -30.71 2.91 0.11
C ILE A 330 -32.07 2.82 0.81
N ALA A 331 -32.25 1.81 1.66
CA ALA A 331 -33.51 1.62 2.37
C ALA A 331 -33.82 2.81 3.29
N LEU A 332 -32.81 3.30 4.01
CA LEU A 332 -32.93 4.49 4.86
C LEU A 332 -33.28 5.74 4.05
N LEU A 333 -32.60 5.98 2.92
CA LEU A 333 -32.88 7.15 2.08
C LEU A 333 -34.27 7.11 1.45
N HIS A 334 -34.79 5.94 1.10
CA HIS A 334 -36.17 5.81 0.64
C HIS A 334 -37.18 6.09 1.75
N GLU A 335 -36.91 5.69 2.99
CA GLU A 335 -37.78 6.00 4.13
C GLU A 335 -37.76 7.50 4.46
N GLU A 336 -36.59 8.14 4.41
CA GLU A 336 -36.43 9.59 4.63
C GLU A 336 -37.05 10.46 3.51
N GLN A 337 -37.29 9.87 2.32
CA GLN A 337 -37.98 10.55 1.21
C GLN A 337 -39.50 10.41 1.24
N ARG A 338 -40.05 9.52 2.07
CA ARG A 338 -41.49 9.29 2.23
C ARG A 338 -42.12 10.37 3.11
#